data_AF-A0A936TIY0-F1
#
_entry.id   AF-A0A936TIY0-F1
#
_cell.length_a   1.000
_cell.length_b   1.000
_cell.length_c   1.000
_cell.angle_alpha   90.00
_cell.angle_beta   90.00
_cell.angle_gamma   90.00
#
_symmetry.space_group_name_H-M   'P 1'
#
loop_
_entity.id
_entity.type
_entity.pdbx_description
1 polymer ?
#
loop_
_entity_poly.entity_id
_entity_poly.type
_entity_poly.pdbx_seq_one_letter_code
_entity_poly.pdbx_strand_id
1 'polypeptide(L)' 'MAKKRVAEPEEAKIKKKIAAKLTDHKSSQGDTALRSLKKRLKREQRKRRALAQRKKQAAGNKAEAATASS' A
#
# COMPACT_ATOMS: atom_id res chain seq x y z
N MET A 1 14.08 -20.18 16.51
CA MET A 1 12.95 -19.39 15.97
C MET A 1 13.49 -18.22 15.14
N ALA A 2 13.65 -18.42 13.82
CA ALA A 2 14.18 -17.37 12.94
C ALA A 2 13.28 -16.13 12.98
N LYS A 3 13.85 -14.99 13.38
CA LYS A 3 13.16 -13.70 13.43
C LYS A 3 12.61 -13.40 12.03
N LYS A 4 11.28 -13.43 11.88
CA LYS A 4 10.60 -13.04 10.62
C LYS A 4 11.03 -11.61 10.31
N ARG A 5 11.93 -11.42 9.35
CA ARG A 5 12.29 -10.09 8.86
C ARG A 5 10.97 -9.45 8.42
N VAL A 6 10.63 -8.32 9.01
CA VAL A 6 9.47 -7.53 8.60
C VAL A 6 9.72 -7.18 7.14
N ALA A 7 9.05 -7.90 6.24
CA ALA A 7 9.20 -7.67 4.82
C ALA A 7 8.80 -6.22 4.55
N GLU A 8 9.65 -5.48 3.82
CA GLU A 8 9.34 -4.10 3.48
C GLU A 8 7.95 -4.02 2.86
N PRO A 9 7.15 -3.00 3.23
CA PRO A 9 5.84 -2.81 2.64
C PRO A 9 5.99 -2.67 1.12
N GLU A 10 5.13 -3.35 0.36
CA GLU A 10 5.15 -3.31 -1.11
C GLU A 10 5.16 -1.87 -1.66
N GLU A 11 4.53 -0.94 -0.94
CA GLU A 11 4.56 0.49 -1.24
C GLU A 11 6.00 1.05 -1.32
N ALA A 12 6.86 0.72 -0.35
CA ALA A 12 8.26 1.18 -0.32
C ALA A 12 9.07 0.58 -1.47
N LYS A 13 8.87 -0.71 -1.77
CA LYS A 13 9.51 -1.37 -2.91
C LYS A 13 9.11 -0.75 -4.25
N ILE A 14 7.83 -0.42 -4.42
CA ILE A 14 7.34 0.21 -5.65
C ILE A 14 7.90 1.64 -5.78
N LYS A 15 7.97 2.42 -4.70
CA LYS A 15 8.60 3.75 -4.71
C LYS A 15 10.07 3.70 -5.10
N LYS A 16 10.84 2.75 -4.55
CA LYS A 16 12.24 2.53 -4.94
C LYS A 16 12.38 2.20 -6.44
N LYS A 17 11.51 1.34 -6.98
CA LYS A 17 11.48 1.01 -8.42
C LYS A 17 11.12 2.20 -9.31
N ILE A 18 10.21 3.07 -8.86
CA ILE A 18 9.85 4.30 -9.57
C ILE A 18 11.06 5.24 -9.62
N ALA A 19 11.73 5.45 -8.49
CA ALA A 19 12.93 6.30 -8.43
C ALA A 19 14.03 5.79 -9.36
N ALA A 20 14.32 4.48 -9.35
CA ALA A 20 15.30 3.87 -10.23
C ALA A 20 14.92 3.98 -11.73
N LYS A 21 13.62 3.94 -12.06
CA LYS A 21 13.15 4.09 -13.45
C LYS A 21 13.14 5.54 -13.92
N LEU A 22 13.04 6.51 -13.00
CA LEU A 22 13.05 7.94 -13.33
C LEU A 22 14.41 8.40 -13.85
N THR A 23 15.50 7.74 -13.44
CA THR A 23 16.85 8.04 -13.95
C THR A 23 17.13 7.43 -15.33
N ASP A 24 16.27 6.52 -15.79
CA ASP A 24 16.42 5.68 -17.00
C ASP A 24 15.55 6.17 -18.19
N HIS A 25 15.12 7.43 -18.19
CA HIS A 25 14.13 8.02 -19.13
C HIS A 25 14.57 8.14 -20.61
N LYS A 26 15.51 7.31 -21.09
CA LYS A 26 15.98 7.34 -22.49
C LYS A 26 15.08 6.59 -23.49
N SER A 27 14.00 5.92 -23.05
CA SER A 27 13.14 5.14 -23.96
C SER A 27 11.64 5.22 -23.63
N SER A 28 10.81 5.19 -24.68
CA SER A 28 9.33 5.12 -24.60
C SER A 28 8.81 3.88 -23.86
N GLN A 29 9.61 2.81 -23.83
CA GLN A 29 9.36 1.61 -23.02
C GLN A 29 9.55 1.90 -21.52
N GLY A 30 10.52 2.74 -21.16
CA GLY A 30 10.73 3.25 -19.80
C GLY A 30 9.50 3.97 -19.26
N ASP A 31 8.83 4.77 -20.10
CA ASP A 31 7.61 5.49 -19.72
C ASP A 31 6.42 4.56 -19.50
N THR A 32 6.30 3.48 -20.28
CA THR A 32 5.23 2.49 -20.09
C THR A 32 5.44 1.68 -18.80
N ALA A 33 6.69 1.29 -18.51
CA ALA A 33 7.04 0.65 -17.24
C ALA A 33 6.79 1.58 -16.04
N LEU A 34 7.16 2.85 -16.14
CA LEU A 34 6.93 3.86 -15.11
C LEU A 34 5.43 4.09 -14.87
N ARG A 35 4.63 4.19 -15.94
CA ARG A 35 3.15 4.28 -15.85
C ARG A 35 2.56 3.07 -15.14
N SER A 36 3.02 1.86 -15.45
CA SER A 36 2.58 0.63 -14.77
C SER A 36 2.91 0.65 -13.27
N LEU A 37 4.13 1.06 -12.90
CA LEU A 37 4.55 1.17 -11.50
C LEU A 37 3.73 2.21 -10.73
N LYS A 38 3.48 3.39 -11.30
CA LYS A 38 2.62 4.42 -10.71
C LYS A 38 1.19 3.90 -10.49
N LYS A 39 0.63 3.12 -11.43
CA LYS A 39 -0.68 2.46 -11.27
C LYS A 39 -0.67 1.46 -10.11
N ARG A 40 0.37 0.62 -10.01
CA ARG A 40 0.52 -0.34 -8.91
C ARG A 40 0.63 0.37 -7.55
N LEU A 41 1.38 1.47 -7.47
CA LEU A 41 1.49 2.28 -6.26
C LEU A 41 0.12 2.80 -5.80
N LYS A 42 -0.68 3.37 -6.71
CA LYS A 42 -2.04 3.85 -6.38
C LYS A 42 -2.97 2.72 -5.93
N ARG A 43 -2.80 1.48 -6.42
CA ARG A 43 -3.59 0.31 -5.96
C ARG A 43 -3.21 -0.08 -4.54
N GLU A 44 -1.93 -0.16 -4.22
CA GLU A 44 -1.47 -0.47 -2.86
C GLU A 44 -1.90 0.60 -1.84
N GLN A 45 -1.81 1.88 -2.20
CA GLN A 45 -2.31 2.96 -1.34
C GLN A 45 -3.82 2.88 -1.11
N ARG A 46 -4.61 2.49 -2.12
CA ARG A 46 -6.05 2.24 -1.96
C ARG A 46 -6.32 1.05 -1.05
N LYS A 47 -5.60 -0.07 -1.22
CA LYS A 47 -5.69 -1.24 -0.35
C LYS A 47 -5.37 -0.89 1.10
N ARG A 48 -4.32 -0.12 1.34
CA ARG A 48 -3.95 0.37 2.68
C ARG A 48 -5.05 1.22 3.31
N ARG A 49 -5.64 2.15 2.54
CA ARG A 49 -6.78 2.97 3.00
C ARG A 49 -8.01 2.12 3.32
N ALA A 50 -8.36 1.17 2.47
CA ALA A 50 -9.49 0.26 2.70
C ALA A 50 -9.27 -0.59 3.97
N LEU A 51 -8.06 -1.09 4.20
CA LEU A 51 -7.72 -1.81 5.43
C LEU A 51 -7.80 -0.90 6.67
N ALA A 52 -7.33 0.34 6.57
CA ALA A 52 -7.45 1.31 7.65
C ALA A 52 -8.91 1.65 7.98
N GLN A 53 -9.75 1.84 6.95
CA GLN A 53 -11.19 2.05 7.11
C GLN A 53 -11.87 0.83 7.75
N ARG A 54 -11.56 -0.39 7.31
CA ARG A 54 -12.08 -1.62 7.93
C ARG A 54 -11.66 -1.75 9.39
N LYS A 55 -10.41 -1.42 9.72
CA LYS A 55 -9.96 -1.40 11.12
C LYS A 55 -10.71 -0.35 11.94
N LYS A 56 -10.93 0.85 11.39
CA LYS A 56 -11.73 1.90 12.03
C LYS A 56 -13.18 1.44 12.26
N GLN A 57 -13.80 0.84 11.26
CA GLN A 57 -15.17 0.31 11.37
C GLN A 57 -15.25 -0.85 12.36
N ALA A 58 -14.30 -1.79 12.35
CA ALA A 58 -14.27 -2.87 13.33
C ALA A 58 -14.06 -2.34 14.77
N ALA A 59 -13.25 -1.29 14.95
CA ALA A 59 -13.11 -0.62 16.23
C ALA A 59 -14.39 0.14 16.62
N GLY A 60 -15.05 0.81 15.66
CA GLY A 60 -16.34 1.48 15.85
C GLY A 60 -17.46 0.51 16.21
N ASN A 61 -17.60 -0.61 15.50
CA ASN A 61 -18.56 -1.67 15.80
C ASN A 61 -18.28 -2.36 17.13
N LYS A 62 -17.01 -2.48 17.56
CA LYS A 62 -16.68 -2.95 18.91
C LYS A 62 -17.09 -1.95 19.99
N ALA A 63 -16.99 -0.65 19.71
CA ALA A 63 -17.47 0.38 20.62
C ALA A 63 -19.01 0.43 20.65
N GLU A 64 -19.67 0.34 19.50
CA GLU A 64 -21.15 0.30 19.38
C GLU A 64 -21.75 -0.97 19.99
N ALA A 65 -21.13 -2.13 19.80
CA ALA A 65 -21.56 -3.37 20.44
C ALA A 65 -21.37 -3.36 21.95
N ALA A 66 -20.39 -2.61 22.48
CA ALA A 66 -20.21 -2.44 23.92
C ALA A 66 -21.23 -1.47 24.53
N THR A 67 -21.73 -0.50 23.77
CA THR A 67 -22.77 0.45 24.23
C THR A 67 -24.19 -0.07 24.05
N ALA A 68 -24.44 -1.04 23.16
CA ALA A 68 -25.76 -1.64 22.97
C ALA A 68 -26.06 -2.79 23.95
N SER A 69 -25.08 -3.19 24.77
CA SER A 69 -25.22 -4.23 25.80
C SER A 69 -25.25 -3.67 27.23
N SER A 70 -25.50 -2.37 27.41
CA SER A 70 -25.69 -1.69 28.71
C SER A 70 -27.05 -1.03 28.78
#